data_AF-A0A957XBY3-F1
#
_entry.id   AF-A0A957XBY3-F1
#
_cell.length_a   1.000
_cell.length_b   1.000
_cell.length_c   1.000
_cell.angle_alpha   90.00
_cell.angle_beta   90.00
_cell.angle_gamma   90.00
#
_symmetry.space_group_name_H-M   'P 1'
#
loop_
_entity.id
_entity.type
_entity.pdbx_description
1 polymer ?
#
loop_
_entity_poly.entity_id
_entity_poly.type
_entity_poly.pdbx_seq_one_letter_code
_entity_poly.pdbx_strand_id
1 'polypeptide(L)'
;MASIRRDLEERAQQAILKSVIENYQQEKKDWLKEPPIRKAILLYSFFGIKNALLIASIIIFSGFLALFLFPLVGLFGVGALAAGGLSGLFMLIVAELAFLYRSFTNKELHAKAVADMLNPDIKFTPANIKDKELREKVDKSLEYWALIDDEIKKAPKGILRDGSPHAVTHQEVTNWLQAVHNLAEHVDKLRENKIIQQDLKKLPSLIGESKADLKRTKDPTVKAQLERTIADQERQLRSLESLQANIDKATYQLDSTISALGTIYSQLLLVGSKDESGSKINRLQEEISEQVHQLEDITDAMDEVLYQRAY
;
A
#
# COMPACT_ATOMS: atom_id res chain seq x y z
N MET A 1 8.11 -27.80 6.46
CA MET A 1 7.56 -26.53 7.02
C MET A 1 7.96 -25.33 6.18
N ALA A 2 9.25 -25.09 5.89
CA ALA A 2 9.68 -23.93 5.08
C ALA A 2 9.06 -23.85 3.67
N SER A 3 8.78 -25.00 3.02
CA SER A 3 8.11 -25.04 1.72
C SER A 3 6.63 -24.65 1.78
N ILE A 4 5.91 -25.12 2.81
CA ILE A 4 4.49 -24.80 3.04
C ILE A 4 4.33 -23.31 3.34
N ARG A 5 5.23 -22.75 4.19
CA ARG A 5 5.24 -21.32 4.50
C ARG A 5 5.40 -20.46 3.25
N ARG A 6 6.38 -20.79 2.39
CA ARG A 6 6.61 -20.05 1.14
C ARG A 6 5.41 -20.11 0.19
N ASP A 7 4.76 -21.27 0.09
CA ASP A 7 3.54 -21.40 -0.71
C ASP A 7 2.40 -20.50 -0.19
N LEU A 8 2.21 -20.45 1.12
CA LEU A 8 1.22 -19.55 1.74
C LEU A 8 1.58 -18.07 1.53
N GLU A 9 2.86 -17.70 1.66
CA GLU A 9 3.35 -16.34 1.39
C GLU A 9 3.09 -15.94 -0.07
N GLU A 10 3.40 -16.80 -1.04
CA GLU A 10 3.15 -16.55 -2.47
C GLU A 10 1.65 -16.41 -2.78
N ARG A 11 0.82 -17.28 -2.18
CA ARG A 11 -0.64 -17.20 -2.28
C ARG A 11 -1.17 -15.88 -1.73
N ALA A 12 -0.69 -15.46 -0.56
CA ALA A 12 -1.09 -14.20 0.07
C ALA A 12 -0.65 -13.00 -0.77
N GLN A 13 0.57 -12.99 -1.30
CA GLN A 13 1.03 -11.93 -2.20
C GLN A 13 0.14 -11.80 -3.45
N GLN A 14 -0.22 -12.92 -4.08
CA GLN A 14 -1.12 -12.90 -5.23
C GLN A 14 -2.53 -12.40 -4.87
N ALA A 15 -3.04 -12.78 -3.70
CA ALA A 15 -4.31 -12.32 -3.18
C ALA A 15 -4.32 -10.81 -2.91
N ILE A 16 -3.28 -10.29 -2.26
CA ILE A 16 -3.12 -8.85 -1.98
C ILE A 16 -3.01 -8.08 -3.29
N LEU A 17 -2.20 -8.55 -4.25
CA LEU A 17 -2.08 -7.90 -5.55
C LEU A 17 -3.44 -7.83 -6.26
N LYS A 18 -4.21 -8.93 -6.19
CA LYS A 18 -5.54 -8.99 -6.78
C LYS A 18 -6.53 -8.04 -6.07
N SER A 19 -6.52 -7.97 -4.74
CA SER A 19 -7.40 -7.07 -3.99
C SER A 19 -7.10 -5.59 -4.28
N VAL A 20 -5.83 -5.22 -4.43
CA VAL A 20 -5.41 -3.87 -4.82
C VAL A 20 -5.90 -3.51 -6.22
N ILE A 21 -5.80 -4.45 -7.17
CA ILE A 21 -6.33 -4.30 -8.54
C ILE A 21 -7.85 -4.10 -8.51
N GLU A 22 -8.57 -4.91 -7.74
CA GLU A 22 -10.03 -4.85 -7.64
C GLU A 22 -10.49 -3.54 -6.96
N ASN A 23 -9.82 -3.10 -5.89
CA ASN A 23 -10.10 -1.83 -5.23
C ASN A 23 -9.86 -0.63 -6.17
N TYR A 24 -8.72 -0.63 -6.89
CA TYR A 24 -8.43 0.40 -7.88
C TYR A 24 -9.53 0.51 -8.96
N GLN A 25 -10.10 -0.63 -9.39
CA GLN A 25 -11.19 -0.62 -10.38
C GLN A 25 -12.49 -0.03 -9.85
N GLN A 26 -12.76 -0.16 -8.55
CA GLN A 26 -13.95 0.39 -7.88
C GLN A 26 -13.79 1.88 -7.57
N GLU A 27 -12.65 2.29 -7.03
CA GLU A 27 -12.40 3.66 -6.53
C GLU A 27 -11.52 4.50 -7.47
N LYS A 28 -11.54 4.19 -8.77
CA LYS A 28 -10.68 4.80 -9.80
C LYS A 28 -10.56 6.32 -9.70
N LYS A 29 -11.66 7.02 -9.36
CA LYS A 29 -11.70 8.49 -9.32
C LYS A 29 -10.85 9.10 -8.20
N ASP A 30 -10.74 8.41 -7.07
CA ASP A 30 -10.00 8.89 -5.90
C ASP A 30 -8.51 8.54 -6.00
N TRP A 31 -8.19 7.33 -6.46
CA TRP A 31 -6.81 6.91 -6.77
C TRP A 31 -6.16 7.79 -7.84
N LEU A 32 -6.94 8.24 -8.83
CA LEU A 32 -6.47 9.18 -9.84
C LEU A 32 -6.22 10.59 -9.28
N LYS A 33 -6.47 10.92 -8.02
CA LYS A 33 -6.07 12.24 -7.47
C LYS A 33 -4.60 12.26 -7.08
N GLU A 34 -3.98 11.10 -6.87
CA GLU A 34 -2.61 11.01 -6.42
C GLU A 34 -1.59 11.21 -7.57
N PRO A 35 -0.64 12.15 -7.42
CA PRO A 35 0.40 12.39 -8.41
C PRO A 35 1.27 11.17 -8.81
N PRO A 36 1.71 10.29 -7.89
CA PRO A 36 2.53 9.14 -8.25
C PRO A 36 1.77 8.10 -9.10
N ILE A 37 0.50 7.85 -8.76
CA ILE A 37 -0.38 6.90 -9.47
C ILE A 37 -0.64 7.36 -10.90
N ARG A 38 -0.90 8.67 -11.10
CA ARG A 38 -1.03 9.25 -12.45
C ARG A 38 0.22 9.05 -13.29
N LYS A 39 1.41 9.27 -12.70
CA LYS A 39 2.69 9.13 -13.41
C LYS A 39 2.93 7.68 -13.82
N ALA A 40 2.64 6.71 -12.96
CA ALA A 40 2.80 5.30 -13.29
C ALA A 40 1.85 4.83 -14.40
N ILE A 41 0.58 5.26 -14.38
CA ILE A 41 -0.38 4.97 -15.45
C ILE A 41 0.08 5.58 -16.78
N LEU A 42 0.60 6.81 -16.76
CA LEU A 42 1.12 7.49 -17.96
C LEU A 42 2.36 6.78 -18.52
N LEU A 43 3.32 6.42 -17.67
CA LEU A 43 4.53 5.69 -18.06
C LEU A 43 4.19 4.32 -18.65
N TYR A 44 3.30 3.55 -18.01
CA TYR A 44 2.89 2.23 -18.51
C TYR A 44 2.09 2.33 -19.82
N SER A 45 1.21 3.33 -19.92
CA SER A 45 0.45 3.60 -21.14
C SER A 45 1.37 4.03 -22.29
N PHE A 46 2.43 4.79 -22.02
CA PHE A 46 3.35 5.28 -23.04
C PHE A 46 4.36 4.20 -23.47
N PHE A 47 4.87 3.37 -22.54
CA PHE A 47 5.91 2.37 -22.80
C PHE A 47 5.39 0.92 -22.93
N GLY A 48 4.07 0.70 -22.95
CA GLY A 48 3.51 -0.64 -23.15
C GLY A 48 3.82 -1.22 -24.54
N ILE A 49 4.06 -2.54 -24.62
CA ILE A 49 4.39 -3.27 -25.87
C ILE A 49 3.38 -3.00 -27.00
N LYS A 50 2.10 -2.79 -26.65
CA LYS A 50 1.04 -2.43 -27.61
C LYS A 50 1.25 -1.03 -28.23
N ASN A 51 1.74 -0.07 -27.45
CA ASN A 51 2.06 1.27 -27.93
C ASN A 51 3.34 1.28 -28.77
N ALA A 52 4.36 0.52 -28.37
CA ALA A 52 5.57 0.34 -29.16
C ALA A 52 5.28 -0.24 -30.57
N LEU A 53 4.35 -1.20 -30.67
CA LEU A 53 3.95 -1.80 -31.94
C LEU A 53 3.13 -0.83 -32.81
N LEU A 54 2.31 0.02 -32.19
CA LEU A 54 1.57 1.08 -32.86
C LEU A 54 2.51 2.17 -33.41
N ILE A 55 3.47 2.63 -32.60
CA ILE A 55 4.51 3.58 -33.02
C ILE A 55 5.33 3.00 -34.17
N ALA A 56 5.76 1.74 -34.07
CA ALA A 56 6.47 1.05 -35.14
C ALA A 56 5.64 0.99 -36.43
N SER A 57 4.35 0.66 -36.34
CA SER A 57 3.44 0.62 -37.49
C SER A 57 3.28 2.00 -38.15
N ILE A 58 3.22 3.08 -37.37
CA ILE A 58 3.09 4.46 -37.90
C ILE A 58 4.38 4.89 -38.57
N ILE A 59 5.54 4.57 -38.01
CA ILE A 59 6.84 4.88 -38.61
C ILE A 59 6.99 4.15 -39.95
N ILE A 60 6.65 2.86 -40.00
CA ILE A 60 6.68 2.05 -41.23
C ILE A 60 5.71 2.62 -42.28
N PHE A 61 4.48 2.95 -41.87
CA PHE A 61 3.46 3.49 -42.76
C PHE A 61 3.81 4.90 -43.28
N SER A 62 4.39 5.76 -42.44
CA SER A 62 4.89 7.08 -42.84
C SER A 62 6.05 6.99 -43.83
N GLY A 63 7.00 6.07 -43.59
CA GLY A 63 8.08 5.78 -44.52
C GLY A 63 7.58 5.26 -45.87
N PHE A 64 6.56 4.40 -45.85
CA PHE A 64 5.90 3.90 -47.06
C PHE A 64 5.22 5.02 -47.86
N LEU A 65 4.47 5.91 -47.19
CA LEU A 65 3.83 7.07 -47.82
C LEU A 65 4.84 8.02 -48.46
N ALA A 66 5.96 8.30 -47.77
CA ALA A 66 7.01 9.19 -48.25
C ALA A 66 7.78 8.63 -49.46
N LEU A 67 8.05 7.32 -49.47
CA LEU A 67 8.86 6.67 -50.51
C LEU A 67 8.05 6.22 -51.74
N PHE A 68 6.78 5.85 -51.56
CA PHE A 68 5.98 5.26 -52.64
C PHE A 68 4.81 6.13 -53.10
N LEU A 69 4.13 6.87 -52.21
CA LEU A 69 2.83 7.48 -52.51
C LEU A 69 2.94 8.98 -52.89
N PHE A 70 3.81 9.75 -52.24
CA PHE A 70 4.04 11.16 -52.59
C PHE A 70 4.76 11.41 -53.94
N PRO A 71 5.66 10.54 -54.42
CA PRO A 71 6.22 10.65 -55.77
C PRO A 71 5.15 10.55 -56.87
N LEU A 72 4.05 9.84 -56.63
CA LEU A 72 2.93 9.69 -57.59
C LEU A 72 2.13 10.99 -57.79
N VAL A 73 2.14 11.91 -56.83
CA VAL A 73 1.45 13.21 -56.89
C VAL A 73 2.38 14.38 -57.22
N GLY A 74 3.59 14.09 -57.73
CA GLY A 74 4.52 15.10 -58.25
C GLY A 74 5.38 15.79 -57.18
N LEU A 75 5.34 15.32 -55.93
CA LEU A 75 6.24 15.76 -54.87
C LEU A 75 7.51 14.90 -54.90
N PHE A 76 8.67 15.51 -55.14
CA PHE A 76 9.96 14.83 -55.21
C PHE A 76 10.99 15.46 -54.25
N GLY A 77 12.00 14.66 -53.87
CA GLY A 77 13.13 15.11 -53.05
C GLY A 77 12.72 15.58 -51.65
N VAL A 78 13.27 16.71 -51.21
CA VAL A 78 13.09 17.23 -49.84
C VAL A 78 11.62 17.57 -49.53
N GLY A 79 10.84 17.97 -50.53
CA GLY A 79 9.42 18.29 -50.35
C GLY A 79 8.55 17.07 -50.03
N ALA A 80 8.82 15.92 -50.67
CA ALA A 80 8.13 14.66 -50.38
C ALA A 80 8.47 14.11 -49.00
N LEU A 81 9.75 14.23 -48.60
CA LEU A 81 10.22 13.85 -47.27
C LEU A 81 9.62 14.76 -46.19
N ALA A 82 9.51 16.06 -46.45
CA ALA A 82 8.87 17.00 -45.53
C ALA A 82 7.36 16.74 -45.41
N ALA A 83 6.64 16.53 -46.52
CA ALA A 83 5.21 16.24 -46.50
C ALA A 83 4.89 14.85 -45.88
N GLY A 84 5.67 13.83 -46.21
CA GLY A 84 5.57 12.48 -45.63
C GLY A 84 5.95 12.45 -44.14
N GLY A 85 6.97 13.19 -43.76
CA GLY A 85 7.39 13.35 -42.37
C GLY A 85 6.34 14.09 -41.54
N LEU A 86 5.81 15.20 -42.04
CA LEU A 86 4.78 15.99 -41.33
C LEU A 86 3.44 15.24 -41.22
N SER A 87 3.03 14.52 -42.27
CA SER A 87 1.81 13.69 -42.22
C SER A 87 1.97 12.48 -41.29
N GLY A 88 3.15 11.86 -41.27
CA GLY A 88 3.50 10.82 -40.30
C GLY A 88 3.50 11.32 -38.86
N LEU A 89 4.08 12.50 -38.63
CA LEU A 89 4.11 13.14 -37.32
C LEU A 89 2.70 13.53 -36.85
N PHE A 90 1.86 14.04 -37.76
CA PHE A 90 0.45 14.32 -37.47
C PHE A 90 -0.35 13.05 -37.17
N MET A 91 -0.17 11.96 -37.93
CA MET A 91 -0.75 10.65 -37.60
C MET A 91 -0.28 10.13 -36.24
N LEU A 92 1.00 10.34 -35.90
CA LEU A 92 1.56 9.93 -34.62
C LEU A 92 0.91 10.70 -33.47
N ILE A 93 0.75 12.02 -33.60
CA ILE A 93 0.02 12.85 -32.62
C ILE A 93 -1.45 12.42 -32.50
N VAL A 94 -2.15 12.21 -33.63
CA VAL A 94 -3.56 11.80 -33.61
C VAL A 94 -3.74 10.40 -33.02
N ALA A 95 -2.84 9.48 -33.35
CA ALA A 95 -2.85 8.13 -32.81
C ALA A 95 -2.48 8.11 -31.33
N GLU A 96 -1.54 8.94 -30.88
CA GLU A 96 -1.23 9.13 -29.47
C GLU A 96 -2.44 9.71 -28.72
N LEU A 97 -3.12 10.73 -29.26
CA LEU A 97 -4.32 11.29 -28.65
C LEU A 97 -5.48 10.27 -28.59
N ALA A 98 -5.70 9.50 -29.66
CA ALA A 98 -6.70 8.44 -29.70
C ALA A 98 -6.35 7.27 -28.76
N PHE A 99 -5.06 6.92 -28.67
CA PHE A 99 -4.58 5.89 -27.76
C PHE A 99 -4.65 6.36 -26.31
N LEU A 100 -4.31 7.61 -26.00
CA LEU A 100 -4.50 8.20 -24.67
C LEU A 100 -5.99 8.18 -24.31
N TYR A 101 -6.88 8.61 -25.21
CA TYR A 101 -8.33 8.55 -24.98
C TYR A 101 -8.83 7.13 -24.71
N ARG A 102 -8.36 6.14 -25.48
CA ARG A 102 -8.74 4.73 -25.31
C ARG A 102 -8.07 4.08 -24.10
N SER A 103 -6.86 4.49 -23.79
CA SER A 103 -6.08 4.09 -22.61
C SER A 103 -6.77 4.59 -21.35
N PHE A 104 -7.19 5.85 -21.29
CA PHE A 104 -7.99 6.39 -20.18
C PHE A 104 -9.28 5.58 -19.91
N THR A 105 -9.78 4.87 -20.92
CA THR A 105 -11.01 4.07 -20.86
C THR A 105 -10.76 2.59 -20.53
N ASN A 106 -9.54 2.06 -20.69
CA ASN A 106 -9.26 0.64 -20.51
C ASN A 106 -8.91 0.30 -19.05
N LYS A 107 -9.93 -0.13 -18.29
CA LYS A 107 -9.87 -0.41 -16.85
C LYS A 107 -8.82 -1.46 -16.45
N GLU A 108 -8.60 -2.46 -17.31
CA GLU A 108 -7.67 -3.57 -17.05
C GLU A 108 -6.20 -3.13 -17.14
N LEU A 109 -5.90 -2.19 -18.05
CA LEU A 109 -4.55 -1.70 -18.31
C LEU A 109 -4.05 -0.78 -17.18
N HIS A 110 -4.96 -0.01 -16.58
CA HIS A 110 -4.66 0.85 -15.45
C HIS A 110 -4.44 0.05 -14.17
N ALA A 111 -5.29 -0.95 -13.94
CA ALA A 111 -5.18 -1.80 -12.76
C ALA A 111 -3.85 -2.58 -12.78
N LYS A 112 -3.41 -3.04 -13.95
CA LYS A 112 -2.11 -3.69 -14.13
C LYS A 112 -0.92 -2.75 -13.95
N ALA A 113 -1.03 -1.50 -14.38
CA ALA A 113 0.01 -0.48 -14.16
C ALA A 113 0.17 -0.10 -12.67
N VAL A 114 -0.94 0.03 -11.95
CA VAL A 114 -0.94 0.29 -10.50
C VAL A 114 -0.43 -0.93 -9.74
N ALA A 115 -0.85 -2.14 -10.14
CA ALA A 115 -0.31 -3.38 -9.62
C ALA A 115 1.20 -3.48 -9.83
N ASP A 116 1.72 -3.28 -11.04
CA ASP A 116 3.16 -3.34 -11.32
C ASP A 116 3.95 -2.22 -10.60
N MET A 117 3.34 -1.05 -10.37
CA MET A 117 3.94 0.03 -9.57
C MET A 117 4.03 -0.33 -8.09
N LEU A 118 3.01 -0.98 -7.54
CA LEU A 118 2.93 -1.34 -6.13
C LEU A 118 3.58 -2.69 -5.84
N ASN A 119 3.72 -3.58 -6.81
CA ASN A 119 4.35 -4.90 -6.69
C ASN A 119 5.77 -4.88 -6.04
N PRO A 120 6.63 -3.85 -6.24
CA PRO A 120 7.90 -3.73 -5.53
C PRO A 120 7.72 -3.48 -4.02
N ASP A 121 6.67 -2.76 -3.63
CA ASP A 121 6.37 -2.33 -2.26
C ASP A 121 5.40 -3.30 -1.54
N ILE A 122 4.57 -4.05 -2.29
CA ILE A 122 3.72 -5.16 -1.83
C ILE A 122 4.58 -6.43 -1.78
N LYS A 123 5.61 -6.44 -0.95
CA LYS A 123 6.30 -7.69 -0.59
C LYS A 123 5.83 -8.11 0.80
N PHE A 124 4.70 -8.82 0.86
CA PHE A 124 4.33 -9.57 2.07
C PHE A 124 5.41 -10.62 2.30
N THR A 125 6.40 -10.28 3.11
CA THR A 125 7.55 -11.14 3.40
C THR A 125 7.76 -11.10 4.90
N PRO A 126 7.08 -11.98 5.67
CA PRO A 126 7.22 -12.03 7.12
C PRO A 126 8.68 -12.22 7.57
N ALA A 127 9.54 -12.77 6.71
CA ALA A 127 10.97 -12.89 6.96
C ALA A 127 11.73 -11.55 7.10
N ASN A 128 11.17 -10.43 6.62
CA ASN A 128 11.79 -9.11 6.77
C ASN A 128 11.64 -8.54 8.18
N ILE A 129 10.62 -8.98 8.92
CA ILE A 129 10.42 -8.63 10.33
C ILE A 129 11.51 -9.32 11.14
N LYS A 130 12.36 -8.56 11.82
CA LYS A 130 13.52 -9.09 12.57
C LYS A 130 13.10 -9.67 13.92
N ASP A 131 12.22 -8.99 14.62
CA ASP A 131 11.62 -9.43 15.88
C ASP A 131 10.90 -10.77 15.69
N LYS A 132 11.32 -11.76 16.48
CA LYS A 132 10.80 -13.13 16.39
C LYS A 132 9.33 -13.19 16.80
N GLU A 133 8.93 -12.44 17.82
CA GLU A 133 7.56 -12.44 18.33
C GLU A 133 6.61 -11.86 17.29
N LEU A 134 6.96 -10.72 16.70
CA LEU A 134 6.16 -10.09 15.63
C LEU A 134 6.06 -10.99 14.40
N ARG A 135 7.16 -11.66 14.02
CA ARG A 135 7.16 -12.62 12.92
C ARG A 135 6.22 -13.80 13.18
N GLU A 136 6.26 -14.38 14.39
CA GLU A 136 5.36 -15.48 14.78
C GLU A 136 3.89 -15.04 14.75
N LYS A 137 3.60 -13.78 15.13
CA LYS A 137 2.25 -13.22 15.04
C LYS A 137 1.75 -13.12 13.59
N VAL A 138 2.58 -12.60 12.68
CA VAL A 138 2.23 -12.52 11.25
C VAL A 138 2.09 -13.91 10.63
N ASP A 139 2.97 -14.86 10.97
CA ASP A 139 2.89 -16.24 10.48
C ASP A 139 1.58 -16.91 10.93
N LYS A 140 1.15 -16.73 12.19
CA LYS A 140 -0.15 -17.23 12.67
C LYS A 140 -1.33 -16.59 11.95
N SER A 141 -1.27 -15.28 11.71
CA SER A 141 -2.33 -14.58 10.96
C SER A 141 -2.41 -15.07 9.51
N LEU A 142 -1.26 -15.39 8.89
CA LEU A 142 -1.20 -16.00 7.55
C LEU A 142 -1.84 -17.39 7.53
N GLU A 143 -1.61 -18.20 8.56
CA GLU A 143 -2.25 -19.52 8.71
C GLU A 143 -3.78 -19.38 8.82
N TYR A 144 -4.28 -18.50 9.68
CA TYR A 144 -5.72 -18.26 9.79
C TYR A 144 -6.32 -17.68 8.52
N TRP A 145 -5.64 -16.74 7.86
CA TRP A 145 -6.06 -16.21 6.56
C TRP A 145 -6.24 -17.34 5.54
N ALA A 146 -5.29 -18.27 5.45
CA ALA A 146 -5.36 -19.38 4.50
C ALA A 146 -6.55 -20.31 4.80
N LEU A 147 -6.81 -20.58 6.08
CA LEU A 147 -7.96 -21.39 6.51
C LEU A 147 -9.29 -20.71 6.17
N ILE A 148 -9.40 -19.41 6.41
CA ILE A 148 -10.59 -18.62 6.08
C ILE A 148 -10.79 -18.54 4.56
N ASP A 149 -9.74 -18.25 3.80
CA ASP A 149 -9.75 -18.19 2.34
C ASP A 149 -10.22 -19.50 1.71
N ASP A 150 -9.68 -20.63 2.17
CA ASP A 150 -10.08 -21.96 1.69
C ASP A 150 -11.56 -22.26 2.00
N GLU A 151 -12.08 -21.79 3.13
CA GLU A 151 -13.48 -21.99 3.50
C GLU A 151 -14.43 -21.11 2.69
N ILE A 152 -14.07 -19.83 2.46
CA ILE A 152 -14.81 -18.93 1.56
C ILE A 152 -14.90 -19.52 0.15
N LYS A 153 -13.82 -20.13 -0.36
CA LYS A 153 -13.78 -20.77 -1.68
C LYS A 153 -14.68 -21.99 -1.81
N LYS A 154 -14.83 -22.77 -0.73
CA LYS A 154 -15.68 -23.97 -0.68
C LYS A 154 -17.17 -23.63 -0.55
N ALA A 155 -17.49 -22.45 -0.04
CA ALA A 155 -18.86 -22.03 0.16
C ALA A 155 -19.66 -21.95 -1.17
N PRO A 156 -20.97 -22.30 -1.16
CA PRO A 156 -21.83 -22.19 -2.33
C PRO A 156 -21.85 -20.77 -2.93
N LYS A 157 -21.95 -20.70 -4.27
CA LYS A 157 -22.18 -19.45 -5.00
C LYS A 157 -23.43 -18.74 -4.46
N GLY A 158 -23.33 -17.44 -4.19
CA GLY A 158 -24.44 -16.59 -3.73
C GLY A 158 -24.41 -16.12 -2.26
N ILE A 159 -23.86 -16.90 -1.31
CA ILE A 159 -23.84 -16.51 0.12
C ILE A 159 -22.50 -15.86 0.52
N LEU A 160 -21.38 -16.38 0.00
CA LEU A 160 -20.03 -15.89 0.31
C LEU A 160 -19.17 -15.56 -0.92
N ARG A 161 -19.55 -16.07 -2.11
CA ARG A 161 -18.62 -16.14 -3.26
C ARG A 161 -18.88 -15.16 -4.40
N ASP A 162 -20.04 -14.52 -4.45
CA ASP A 162 -20.47 -13.69 -5.61
C ASP A 162 -20.49 -12.18 -5.32
N GLY A 163 -19.76 -11.69 -4.32
CA GLY A 163 -19.65 -10.25 -4.05
C GLY A 163 -21.00 -9.58 -3.75
N SER A 164 -21.98 -10.36 -3.27
CA SER A 164 -23.18 -9.80 -2.67
C SER A 164 -22.74 -8.83 -1.55
N PRO A 165 -23.45 -7.70 -1.35
CA PRO A 165 -23.10 -6.68 -0.36
C PRO A 165 -23.14 -7.16 1.12
N HIS A 166 -23.23 -8.48 1.34
CA HIS A 166 -23.48 -9.16 2.60
C HIS A 166 -22.62 -10.43 2.77
N ALA A 167 -21.48 -10.50 2.06
CA ALA A 167 -20.57 -11.64 2.05
C ALA A 167 -19.21 -11.24 2.63
N VAL A 168 -18.66 -12.02 3.57
CA VAL A 168 -17.24 -11.90 3.92
C VAL A 168 -16.44 -12.28 2.68
N THR A 169 -15.72 -11.31 2.13
CA THR A 169 -15.02 -11.49 0.87
C THR A 169 -13.57 -11.92 1.10
N HIS A 170 -13.01 -12.58 0.08
CA HIS A 170 -11.57 -12.82 0.01
C HIS A 170 -10.75 -11.52 0.17
N GLN A 171 -11.29 -10.40 -0.32
CA GLN A 171 -10.64 -9.09 -0.25
C GLN A 171 -10.52 -8.57 1.19
N GLU A 172 -11.59 -8.63 1.98
CA GLU A 172 -11.59 -8.13 3.37
C GLU A 172 -10.59 -8.86 4.24
N VAL A 173 -10.58 -10.20 4.17
CA VAL A 173 -9.66 -11.03 4.96
C VAL A 173 -8.21 -10.83 4.50
N THR A 174 -8.00 -10.58 3.21
CA THR A 174 -6.68 -10.26 2.64
C THR A 174 -6.18 -8.88 3.05
N ASN A 175 -7.05 -7.86 3.05
CA ASN A 175 -6.72 -6.53 3.54
C ASN A 175 -6.35 -6.58 5.03
N TRP A 176 -7.06 -7.40 5.80
CA TRP A 176 -6.75 -7.60 7.21
C TRP A 176 -5.38 -8.24 7.44
N LEU A 177 -5.03 -9.28 6.67
CA LEU A 177 -3.69 -9.86 6.69
C LEU A 177 -2.61 -8.81 6.35
N GLN A 178 -2.89 -7.95 5.37
CA GLN A 178 -1.98 -6.87 4.99
C GLN A 178 -1.81 -5.84 6.11
N ALA A 179 -2.89 -5.40 6.75
CA ALA A 179 -2.84 -4.46 7.88
C ALA A 179 -2.02 -5.02 9.06
N VAL A 180 -2.18 -6.31 9.36
CA VAL A 180 -1.38 -7.03 10.37
C VAL A 180 0.11 -7.00 10.03
N HIS A 181 0.48 -7.32 8.79
CA HIS A 181 1.88 -7.29 8.36
C HIS A 181 2.46 -5.89 8.41
N ASN A 182 1.73 -4.89 7.93
CA ASN A 182 2.17 -3.50 7.92
C ASN A 182 2.42 -2.99 9.34
N LEU A 183 1.50 -3.23 10.26
CA LEU A 183 1.66 -2.84 11.67
C LEU A 183 2.86 -3.55 12.30
N ALA A 184 3.01 -4.86 12.08
CA ALA A 184 4.13 -5.63 12.62
C ALA A 184 5.49 -5.15 12.07
N GLU A 185 5.58 -4.86 10.77
CA GLU A 185 6.78 -4.31 10.15
C GLU A 185 7.09 -2.91 10.69
N HIS A 186 6.07 -2.08 10.89
CA HIS A 186 6.24 -0.74 11.43
C HIS A 186 6.76 -0.78 12.87
N VAL A 187 6.18 -1.63 13.72
CA VAL A 187 6.64 -1.85 15.09
C VAL A 187 8.08 -2.39 15.12
N ASP A 188 8.43 -3.33 14.24
CA ASP A 188 9.78 -3.88 14.12
C ASP A 188 10.81 -2.77 13.82
N LYS A 189 10.54 -1.94 12.81
CA LYS A 189 11.41 -0.80 12.44
C LYS A 189 11.61 0.18 13.59
N LEU A 190 10.56 0.46 14.37
CA LEU A 190 10.63 1.38 15.50
C LEU A 190 11.39 0.79 16.69
N ARG A 191 11.16 -0.49 17.03
CA ARG A 191 11.89 -1.20 18.10
C ARG A 191 13.37 -1.30 17.78
N GLU A 192 13.72 -1.50 16.51
CA GLU A 192 15.12 -1.57 16.06
C GLU A 192 15.80 -0.20 15.91
N ASN A 193 15.05 0.90 15.98
CA ASN A 193 15.61 2.23 15.82
C ASN A 193 16.46 2.63 17.03
N LYS A 194 17.77 2.40 16.91
CA LYS A 194 18.75 2.70 17.94
C LYS A 194 18.76 4.17 18.37
N ILE A 195 18.41 5.10 17.48
CA ILE A 195 18.39 6.53 17.81
C ILE A 195 17.23 6.80 18.79
N ILE A 196 16.03 6.32 18.48
CA ILE A 196 14.85 6.48 19.34
C ILE A 196 15.10 5.83 20.71
N GLN A 197 15.60 4.60 20.73
CA GLN A 197 15.89 3.87 21.96
C GLN A 197 16.96 4.55 22.81
N GLN A 198 17.99 5.10 22.16
CA GLN A 198 19.04 5.84 22.84
C GLN A 198 18.52 7.17 23.42
N ASP A 199 17.72 7.91 22.66
CA ASP A 199 17.15 9.19 23.08
C ASP A 199 16.24 8.99 24.28
N LEU A 200 15.34 7.99 24.24
CA LEU A 200 14.43 7.66 25.35
C LEU A 200 15.18 7.35 26.65
N LYS A 201 16.35 6.69 26.56
CA LYS A 201 17.21 6.41 27.72
C LYS A 201 18.01 7.62 28.21
N LYS A 202 18.49 8.49 27.30
CA LYS A 202 19.41 9.59 27.62
C LYS A 202 18.70 10.89 28.03
N LEU A 203 17.57 11.21 27.40
CA LEU A 203 16.87 12.48 27.63
C LEU A 203 16.51 12.76 29.09
N PRO A 204 16.03 11.78 29.89
CA PRO A 204 15.73 12.03 31.30
C PRO A 204 16.95 12.52 32.10
N SER A 205 18.14 11.98 31.82
CA SER A 205 19.40 12.44 32.44
C SER A 205 19.76 13.85 31.99
N LEU A 206 19.67 14.13 30.69
CA LEU A 206 19.97 15.43 30.11
C LEU A 206 19.05 16.54 30.64
N ILE A 207 17.77 16.24 30.84
CA ILE A 207 16.81 17.14 31.47
C ILE A 207 17.21 17.40 32.93
N GLY A 208 17.60 16.35 33.66
CA GLY A 208 18.10 16.47 35.03
C GLY A 208 19.34 17.36 35.14
N GLU A 209 20.30 17.18 34.25
CA GLU A 209 21.52 17.99 34.13
C GLU A 209 21.19 19.45 33.80
N SER A 210 20.36 19.69 32.79
CA SER A 210 19.94 21.04 32.39
C SER A 210 19.20 21.78 33.51
N LYS A 211 18.35 21.07 34.27
CA LYS A 211 17.68 21.61 35.48
C LYS A 211 18.65 21.92 36.61
N ALA A 212 19.71 21.13 36.77
CA ALA A 212 20.75 21.41 37.76
C ALA A 212 21.57 22.66 37.38
N ASP A 213 21.89 22.82 36.09
CA ASP A 213 22.61 23.97 35.56
C ASP A 213 21.79 25.27 35.64
N LEU A 214 20.48 25.19 35.40
CA LEU A 214 19.56 26.32 35.57
C LEU A 214 19.60 26.88 37.00
N LYS A 215 19.69 26.01 38.02
CA LYS A 215 19.76 26.42 39.43
C LYS A 215 21.06 27.13 39.79
N ARG A 216 22.15 26.84 39.06
CA ARG A 216 23.51 27.35 39.33
C ARG A 216 23.83 28.60 38.50
N THR A 217 23.19 28.76 37.36
CA THR A 217 23.36 29.89 36.45
C THR A 217 22.85 31.19 37.10
N LYS A 218 23.62 32.27 36.99
CA LYS A 218 23.25 33.61 37.50
C LYS A 218 22.85 34.59 36.41
N ASP A 219 23.37 34.41 35.19
CA ASP A 219 23.07 35.26 34.04
C ASP A 219 21.61 35.08 33.59
N PRO A 220 20.82 36.16 33.48
CA PRO A 220 19.40 36.08 33.14
C PRO A 220 19.14 35.62 31.69
N THR A 221 20.03 35.94 30.75
CA THR A 221 19.92 35.52 29.35
C THR A 221 20.17 34.03 29.21
N VAL A 222 21.20 33.53 29.90
CA VAL A 222 21.52 32.08 29.90
C VAL A 222 20.42 31.28 30.61
N LYS A 223 19.82 31.80 31.69
CA LYS A 223 18.65 31.18 32.32
C LYS A 223 17.48 31.03 31.35
N ALA A 224 17.11 32.11 30.66
CA ALA A 224 16.01 32.07 29.71
C ALA A 224 16.26 31.05 28.58
N GLN A 225 17.50 30.92 28.12
CA GLN A 225 17.87 29.92 27.12
C GLN A 225 17.81 28.48 27.67
N LEU A 226 18.27 28.25 28.91
CA LEU A 226 18.17 26.96 29.59
C LEU A 226 16.72 26.55 29.83
N GLU A 227 15.85 27.47 30.24
CA GLU A 227 14.41 27.21 30.42
C GLU A 227 13.75 26.76 29.13
N ARG A 228 14.05 27.42 28.00
CA ARG A 228 13.58 26.99 26.67
C ARG A 228 14.10 25.60 26.32
N THR A 229 15.40 25.37 26.53
CA THR A 229 16.03 24.08 26.24
C THR A 229 15.39 22.94 27.04
N ILE A 230 15.12 23.16 28.34
CA ILE A 230 14.43 22.19 29.19
C ILE A 230 13.02 21.93 28.68
N ALA A 231 12.28 22.99 28.32
CA ALA A 231 10.92 22.84 27.79
C ALA A 231 10.90 22.03 26.47
N ASP A 232 11.91 22.22 25.60
CA ASP A 232 12.07 21.47 24.35
C ASP A 232 12.40 19.99 24.63
N GLN A 233 13.34 19.72 25.53
CA GLN A 233 13.71 18.36 25.94
C GLN A 233 12.53 17.62 26.59
N GLU A 234 11.75 18.29 27.44
CA GLU A 234 10.56 17.71 28.06
C GLU A 234 9.46 17.41 27.04
N ARG A 235 9.26 18.28 26.04
CA ARG A 235 8.35 18.02 24.92
C ARG A 235 8.79 16.78 24.12
N GLN A 236 10.08 16.71 23.81
CA GLN A 236 10.65 15.57 23.10
C GLN A 236 10.51 14.27 23.90
N LEU A 237 10.75 14.30 25.22
CA LEU A 237 10.58 13.12 26.07
C LEU A 237 9.14 12.61 26.05
N ARG A 238 8.14 13.50 26.22
CA ARG A 238 6.72 13.12 26.17
C ARG A 238 6.32 12.51 24.83
N SER A 239 6.85 13.05 23.74
CA SER A 239 6.64 12.49 22.39
C SER A 239 7.22 11.07 22.27
N LEU A 240 8.45 10.84 22.73
CA LEU A 240 9.07 9.52 22.72
C LEU A 240 8.34 8.51 23.62
N GLU A 241 7.88 8.94 24.79
CA GLU A 241 7.07 8.12 25.70
C GLU A 241 5.72 7.75 25.06
N SER A 242 5.07 8.70 24.37
CA SER A 242 3.85 8.43 23.62
C SER A 242 4.08 7.44 22.47
N LEU A 243 5.18 7.58 21.74
CA LEU A 243 5.56 6.64 20.70
C LEU A 243 5.75 5.22 21.26
N GLN A 244 6.45 5.10 22.39
CA GLN A 244 6.65 3.81 23.06
C GLN A 244 5.32 3.20 23.52
N ALA A 245 4.41 3.99 24.08
CA ALA A 245 3.07 3.53 24.45
C ALA A 245 2.27 3.04 23.24
N ASN A 246 2.37 3.73 22.09
CA ASN A 246 1.71 3.30 20.85
C ASN A 246 2.31 2.01 20.28
N ILE A 247 3.63 1.82 20.38
CA ILE A 247 4.31 0.57 20.03
C ILE A 247 3.80 -0.60 20.89
N ASP A 248 3.65 -0.38 22.20
CA ASP A 248 3.15 -1.41 23.11
C ASP A 248 1.69 -1.73 22.78
N LYS A 249 0.86 -0.70 22.54
CA LYS A 249 -0.54 -0.85 22.11
C LYS A 249 -0.66 -1.64 20.80
N ALA A 250 0.18 -1.33 19.80
CA ALA A 250 0.23 -2.06 18.54
C ALA A 250 0.52 -3.55 18.75
N THR A 251 1.43 -3.87 19.67
CA THR A 251 1.79 -5.24 20.00
C THR A 251 0.59 -6.01 20.57
N TYR A 252 -0.18 -5.39 21.47
CA TYR A 252 -1.41 -5.97 22.00
C TYR A 252 -2.52 -6.09 20.95
N GLN A 253 -2.63 -5.11 20.04
CA GLN A 253 -3.60 -5.16 18.94
C GLN A 253 -3.33 -6.35 18.00
N LEU A 254 -2.06 -6.67 17.74
CA LEU A 254 -1.69 -7.86 16.97
C LEU A 254 -2.14 -9.16 17.67
N ASP A 255 -2.02 -9.25 19.00
CA ASP A 255 -2.52 -10.41 19.76
C ASP A 255 -4.05 -10.54 19.72
N SER A 256 -4.74 -9.40 19.87
CA SER A 256 -6.20 -9.31 19.74
C SER A 256 -6.64 -9.76 18.35
N THR A 257 -5.94 -9.31 17.31
CA THR A 257 -6.24 -9.64 15.91
C THR A 257 -6.14 -11.14 15.63
N ILE A 258 -5.10 -11.80 16.13
CA ILE A 258 -4.96 -13.27 15.96
C ILE A 258 -6.13 -14.01 16.62
N SER A 259 -6.57 -13.53 17.79
CA SER A 259 -7.70 -14.11 18.52
C SER A 259 -9.02 -13.92 17.75
N ALA A 260 -9.22 -12.73 17.17
CA ALA A 260 -10.37 -12.42 16.32
C ALA A 260 -10.37 -13.27 15.05
N LEU A 261 -9.23 -13.43 14.38
CA LEU A 261 -9.06 -14.31 13.21
C LEU A 261 -9.46 -15.76 13.52
N GLY A 262 -9.00 -16.31 14.64
CA GLY A 262 -9.38 -17.66 15.07
C GLY A 262 -10.87 -17.80 15.39
N THR A 263 -11.46 -16.75 15.95
CA THR A 263 -12.90 -16.68 16.25
C THR A 263 -13.73 -16.64 14.97
N ILE A 264 -13.38 -15.78 14.03
CA ILE A 264 -14.04 -15.64 12.73
C ILE A 264 -13.94 -16.93 11.92
N TYR A 265 -12.76 -17.56 11.88
CA TYR A 265 -12.61 -18.87 11.26
C TYR A 265 -13.58 -19.90 11.87
N SER A 266 -13.64 -19.97 13.20
CA SER A 266 -14.56 -20.90 13.90
C SER A 266 -16.03 -20.61 13.59
N GLN A 267 -16.41 -19.33 13.50
CA GLN A 267 -17.76 -18.93 13.12
C GLN A 267 -18.08 -19.27 11.67
N LEU A 268 -17.12 -19.11 10.76
CA LEU A 268 -17.29 -19.43 9.34
C LEU A 268 -17.57 -20.92 9.10
N LEU A 269 -16.90 -21.81 9.84
CA LEU A 269 -17.16 -23.25 9.80
C LEU A 269 -18.63 -23.60 10.16
N LEU A 270 -19.28 -22.78 10.97
CA LEU A 270 -20.67 -23.02 11.41
C LEU A 270 -21.70 -22.50 10.39
N VAL A 271 -21.34 -21.47 9.60
CA VAL A 271 -22.21 -20.78 8.64
C VAL A 271 -22.58 -21.66 7.43
N GLY A 272 -21.73 -22.62 7.05
CA GLY A 272 -21.98 -23.51 5.91
C GLY A 272 -23.21 -24.44 6.02
N SER A 273 -23.97 -24.40 7.12
CA SER A 273 -24.99 -25.40 7.46
C SER A 273 -26.47 -24.96 7.36
N LYS A 274 -26.83 -23.68 7.18
CA LYS A 274 -28.25 -23.22 7.16
C LYS A 274 -28.50 -21.86 6.46
N ASP A 275 -29.69 -21.69 5.88
CA ASP A 275 -30.18 -20.49 5.15
C ASP A 275 -30.37 -19.21 6.01
N GLU A 276 -30.06 -19.23 7.31
CA GLU A 276 -30.24 -18.10 8.25
C GLU A 276 -28.99 -17.21 8.38
N SER A 277 -28.14 -17.20 7.35
CA SER A 277 -26.72 -16.83 7.45
C SER A 277 -26.40 -15.35 7.15
N GLY A 278 -27.27 -14.61 6.45
CA GLY A 278 -26.96 -13.24 5.99
C GLY A 278 -26.65 -12.25 7.12
N SER A 279 -27.43 -12.23 8.21
CA SER A 279 -27.18 -11.31 9.32
C SER A 279 -25.90 -11.64 10.11
N LYS A 280 -25.47 -12.90 10.14
CA LYS A 280 -24.24 -13.30 10.84
C LYS A 280 -23.01 -12.92 10.02
N ILE A 281 -23.09 -13.10 8.70
CA ILE A 281 -22.01 -12.74 7.77
C ILE A 281 -21.79 -11.22 7.74
N ASN A 282 -22.86 -10.42 7.77
CA ASN A 282 -22.73 -8.95 7.87
C ASN A 282 -21.99 -8.50 9.14
N ARG A 283 -22.24 -9.16 10.28
CA ARG A 283 -21.53 -8.87 11.53
C ARG A 283 -20.06 -9.22 11.44
N LEU A 284 -19.72 -10.36 10.81
CA LEU A 284 -18.33 -10.76 10.59
C LEU A 284 -17.60 -9.74 9.70
N GLN A 285 -18.25 -9.24 8.65
CA GLN A 285 -17.68 -8.22 7.78
C GLN A 285 -17.43 -6.91 8.53
N GLU A 286 -18.42 -6.44 9.32
CA GLU A 286 -18.30 -5.25 10.15
C GLU A 286 -17.17 -5.39 11.18
N GLU A 287 -17.07 -6.55 11.84
CA GLU A 287 -16.00 -6.87 12.77
C GLU A 287 -14.62 -6.87 12.10
N ILE A 288 -14.47 -7.47 10.90
CA ILE A 288 -13.21 -7.44 10.15
C ILE A 288 -12.84 -6.00 9.78
N SER A 289 -13.79 -5.22 9.26
CA SER A 289 -13.55 -3.83 8.89
C SER A 289 -13.13 -2.98 10.09
N GLU A 290 -13.76 -3.18 11.24
CA GLU A 290 -13.39 -2.51 12.49
C GLU A 290 -11.97 -2.90 12.92
N GLN A 291 -11.61 -4.18 12.86
CA GLN A 291 -10.26 -4.63 13.19
C GLN A 291 -9.19 -4.06 12.25
N VAL A 292 -9.47 -3.99 10.95
CA VAL A 292 -8.58 -3.33 9.98
C VAL A 292 -8.37 -1.87 10.32
N HIS A 293 -9.45 -1.11 10.55
CA HIS A 293 -9.35 0.30 10.92
C HIS A 293 -8.61 0.53 12.23
N GLN A 294 -8.81 -0.32 13.24
CA GLN A 294 -8.05 -0.22 14.50
C GLN A 294 -6.54 -0.42 14.29
N LEU A 295 -6.14 -1.31 13.37
CA LEU A 295 -4.72 -1.51 13.02
C LEU A 295 -4.14 -0.31 12.27
N GLU A 296 -4.90 0.26 11.34
CA GLU A 296 -4.53 1.45 10.58
C GLU A 296 -4.41 2.68 11.50
N ASP A 297 -5.41 2.93 12.36
CA ASP A 297 -5.42 4.05 13.31
C ASP A 297 -4.20 4.04 14.25
N ILE A 298 -3.80 2.85 14.72
CA ILE A 298 -2.60 2.71 15.57
C ILE A 298 -1.33 2.96 14.77
N THR A 299 -1.28 2.54 13.50
CA THR A 299 -0.15 2.83 12.61
C THR A 299 -0.01 4.33 12.39
N ASP A 300 -1.12 5.00 12.04
CA ASP A 300 -1.17 6.45 11.83
C ASP A 300 -0.79 7.23 13.10
N ALA A 301 -1.24 6.77 14.27
CA ALA A 301 -0.87 7.37 15.54
C ALA A 301 0.63 7.25 15.86
N MET A 302 1.32 6.22 15.36
CA MET A 302 2.79 6.13 15.46
C MET A 302 3.48 7.08 14.48
N ASP A 303 2.98 7.17 13.25
CA ASP A 303 3.52 8.05 12.21
C ASP A 303 3.34 9.54 12.54
N GLU A 304 2.22 9.94 13.14
CA GLU A 304 1.97 11.33 13.55
C GLU A 304 3.02 11.82 14.55
N VAL A 305 3.38 10.98 15.52
CA VAL A 305 4.38 11.31 16.54
C VAL A 305 5.78 11.50 15.92
N LEU A 306 6.09 10.76 14.85
CA LEU A 306 7.32 10.95 14.08
C LEU A 306 7.29 12.24 13.24
N TYR A 307 6.14 12.55 12.64
CA TYR A 307 5.99 13.76 11.82
C TYR A 307 6.07 15.04 12.65
N GLN A 308 5.52 15.04 13.87
CA GLN A 308 5.64 16.15 14.83
C GLN A 308 7.09 16.43 15.28
N ARG A 309 8.06 15.51 15.04
CA ARG A 309 9.49 15.71 15.31
C ARG A 309 10.23 16.39 14.14
N ALA A 310 9.68 16.32 12.92
CA ALA A 310 10.33 16.85 11.72
C ALA A 310 10.16 18.38 11.54
N TYR A 311 9.31 19.00 12.36
CA TYR A 311 8.99 20.44 12.38
C TYR A 311 9.22 21.03 13.78
#